data_AF-K0RJM8-F1
#
_entry.id   AF-K0RJM8-F1
#
_cell.length_a   1.000
_cell.length_b   1.000
_cell.length_c   1.000
_cell.angle_alpha   90.00
_cell.angle_beta   90.00
_cell.angle_gamma   90.00
#
_symmetry.space_group_name_H-M   'P 1'
#
loop_
_entity.id
_entity.type
_entity.pdbx_description
1 polymer ?
#
loop_
_entity_poly.entity_id
_entity_poly.type
_entity_poly.pdbx_seq_one_letter_code
_entity_poly.pdbx_strand_id
1 'polypeptide(L)'
;MAGQVACITDVSQKTWTAAAAAAGGGGAAEAGARKRVALVEVKKLWDAVSKKKKHLDKFRTDRRSERESLYCKIDRILAEYDILRAEYHGGDLTGGHVKILMKKASEIMAQIAACLDEDKSDRCKLSKEEIEAKCGKYSKLLTSWNAVLSEVHKEEPEEEDFVRTAKLVGIALKLHRGMGLSITPKGHDVEDHLVKQMRAVPGGLFDFDESWGEQLHQSGSSNDQRLRNQKSEAKKAVSLLATDRRNNLTETQSACEKVKADHTGSKRAATLEKEVETKRVKKEIVDGLLEEEEESNNT
;
A
#
# COMPACT_ATOMS: atom_id res chain seq x y z
N MET A 1 -14.31 13.76 -19.98
CA MET A 1 -13.99 12.33 -20.21
C MET A 1 -15.02 11.59 -21.08
N ALA A 2 -15.85 12.27 -21.90
CA ALA A 2 -16.78 11.59 -22.81
C ALA A 2 -16.17 11.34 -24.21
N GLY A 3 -15.21 12.16 -24.65
CA GLY A 3 -14.63 12.07 -26.01
C GLY A 3 -13.59 10.97 -26.22
N GLN A 4 -12.97 10.46 -25.17
CA GLN A 4 -11.88 9.47 -25.28
C GLN A 4 -12.39 8.02 -25.37
N VAL A 5 -13.64 7.78 -24.95
CA VAL A 5 -14.28 6.46 -24.99
C VAL A 5 -14.77 6.12 -26.41
N ALA A 6 -15.14 7.11 -27.23
CA ALA A 6 -15.61 6.89 -28.59
C ALA A 6 -14.50 6.44 -29.56
N CYS A 7 -13.27 6.94 -29.39
CA CYS A 7 -12.17 6.61 -30.31
C CYS A 7 -11.63 5.18 -30.17
N ILE A 8 -11.72 4.56 -28.98
CA ILE A 8 -11.21 3.19 -28.75
C ILE A 8 -12.18 2.14 -29.31
N THR A 9 -13.49 2.42 -29.28
CA THR A 9 -14.52 1.53 -29.82
C THR A 9 -14.53 1.49 -31.35
N ASP A 10 -14.18 2.59 -32.01
CA ASP A 10 -14.27 2.74 -33.47
C ASP A 10 -13.04 2.11 -34.19
N VAL A 11 -11.85 2.25 -33.61
CA VAL A 11 -10.61 1.63 -34.14
C VAL A 11 -10.61 0.10 -34.00
N SER A 12 -11.25 -0.43 -32.95
CA SER A 12 -11.41 -1.88 -32.75
C SER A 12 -12.45 -2.50 -33.70
N GLN A 13 -13.48 -1.75 -34.11
CA GLN A 13 -14.48 -2.24 -35.06
C GLN A 13 -13.94 -2.33 -36.50
N LYS A 14 -13.09 -1.38 -36.92
CA LYS A 14 -12.54 -1.33 -38.29
C LYS A 14 -11.45 -2.35 -38.59
N THR A 15 -10.70 -2.80 -37.58
CA THR A 15 -9.64 -3.81 -37.77
C THR A 15 -10.18 -5.25 -37.78
N TRP A 16 -11.38 -5.48 -37.24
CA TRP A 16 -12.03 -6.81 -37.20
C TRP A 16 -12.90 -7.11 -38.42
N THR A 17 -13.49 -6.09 -39.07
CA THR A 17 -14.27 -6.30 -40.30
C THR A 17 -13.40 -6.73 -41.49
N ALA A 18 -12.12 -6.33 -41.52
CA ALA A 18 -11.17 -6.76 -42.55
C ALA A 18 -10.71 -8.22 -42.37
N ALA A 19 -10.64 -8.74 -41.13
CA ALA A 19 -10.23 -10.12 -40.86
C ALA A 19 -11.40 -11.13 -41.00
N ALA A 20 -12.64 -10.71 -40.76
CA ALA A 20 -13.82 -11.58 -40.88
C ALA A 20 -14.21 -11.93 -42.32
N ALA A 21 -13.73 -11.17 -43.32
CA ALA A 21 -13.99 -11.45 -44.74
C ALA A 21 -13.18 -12.63 -45.30
N ALA A 22 -12.18 -13.14 -44.56
CA ALA A 22 -11.26 -14.19 -45.01
C ALA A 22 -11.53 -15.59 -44.43
N ALA A 23 -12.46 -15.75 -43.48
CA ALA A 23 -12.73 -17.03 -42.82
C ALA A 23 -14.20 -17.44 -42.96
N GLY A 24 -14.43 -18.63 -43.54
CA GLY A 24 -15.73 -19.24 -43.82
C GLY A 24 -16.74 -19.13 -42.67
N GLY A 25 -17.98 -18.79 -43.03
CA GLY A 25 -19.06 -18.23 -42.19
C GLY A 25 -19.74 -19.12 -41.15
N GLY A 26 -19.07 -20.13 -40.58
CA GLY A 26 -19.64 -20.98 -39.51
C GLY A 26 -19.25 -20.55 -38.09
N GLY A 27 -17.96 -20.31 -37.84
CA GLY A 27 -17.43 -20.11 -36.48
C GLY A 27 -17.51 -18.67 -35.94
N ALA A 28 -17.59 -17.66 -36.82
CA ALA A 28 -17.58 -16.26 -36.42
C ALA A 28 -18.88 -15.82 -35.72
N ALA A 29 -20.02 -16.39 -36.11
CA ALA A 29 -21.32 -16.10 -35.49
C ALA A 29 -21.40 -16.64 -34.06
N GLU A 30 -20.85 -17.84 -33.82
CA GLU A 30 -20.83 -18.48 -32.50
C GLU A 30 -19.84 -17.79 -31.55
N ALA A 31 -18.64 -17.41 -32.04
CA ALA A 31 -17.68 -16.62 -31.28
C ALA A 31 -18.24 -15.21 -30.93
N GLY A 32 -18.96 -14.58 -31.87
CA GLY A 32 -19.64 -13.31 -31.64
C GLY A 32 -20.79 -13.41 -30.63
N ALA A 33 -21.54 -14.51 -30.63
CA ALA A 33 -22.57 -14.77 -29.63
C ALA A 33 -21.98 -14.98 -28.23
N ARG A 34 -20.92 -15.79 -28.11
CA ARG A 34 -20.20 -16.01 -26.83
C ARG A 34 -19.62 -14.71 -26.27
N LYS A 35 -19.03 -13.85 -27.12
CA LYS A 35 -18.49 -12.54 -26.72
C LYS A 35 -19.60 -11.60 -26.20
N ARG A 36 -20.78 -11.59 -26.83
CA ARG A 36 -21.93 -10.80 -26.38
C ARG A 36 -22.48 -11.28 -25.04
N VAL A 37 -22.57 -12.60 -24.84
CA VAL A 37 -23.00 -13.17 -23.55
C VAL A 37 -22.01 -12.80 -22.43
N ALA A 38 -20.70 -12.94 -22.67
CA ALA A 38 -19.67 -12.54 -21.71
C ALA A 38 -19.71 -11.04 -21.36
N LEU A 39 -19.94 -10.15 -22.35
CA LEU A 39 -20.08 -8.72 -22.11
C LEU A 39 -21.30 -8.37 -21.24
N VAL A 40 -22.42 -9.08 -21.42
CA VAL A 40 -23.61 -8.92 -20.58
C VAL A 40 -23.33 -9.39 -19.15
N GLU A 41 -22.62 -10.51 -18.98
CA GLU A 41 -22.18 -11.03 -17.68
C GLU A 41 -21.27 -10.02 -16.94
N VAL A 42 -20.25 -9.51 -17.64
CA VAL A 42 -19.30 -8.51 -17.11
C VAL A 42 -20.04 -7.24 -16.69
N LYS A 43 -21.02 -6.78 -17.49
CA LYS A 43 -21.81 -5.61 -17.16
C LYS A 43 -22.67 -5.82 -15.91
N LYS A 44 -23.31 -6.99 -15.76
CA LYS A 44 -24.06 -7.35 -14.53
C LYS A 44 -23.15 -7.37 -13.30
N LEU A 45 -21.94 -7.93 -13.42
CA LEU A 45 -20.95 -7.94 -12.34
C LEU A 45 -20.50 -6.53 -11.99
N TRP A 46 -20.26 -5.68 -12.98
CA TRP A 46 -19.89 -4.27 -12.77
C TRP A 46 -20.99 -3.48 -12.06
N ASP A 47 -22.26 -3.68 -12.45
CA ASP A 47 -23.42 -3.08 -11.78
C ASP A 47 -23.57 -3.58 -10.34
N ALA A 48 -23.29 -4.86 -10.08
CA ALA A 48 -23.30 -5.43 -8.74
C ALA A 48 -22.18 -4.82 -7.85
N VAL A 49 -20.97 -4.67 -8.39
CA VAL A 49 -19.86 -4.00 -7.72
C VAL A 49 -20.19 -2.53 -7.45
N SER A 50 -20.76 -1.83 -8.44
CA SER A 50 -21.17 -0.43 -8.31
C SER A 50 -22.25 -0.24 -7.24
N LYS A 51 -23.24 -1.15 -7.16
CA LYS A 51 -24.26 -1.16 -6.09
C LYS A 51 -23.64 -1.40 -4.71
N LYS A 52 -22.73 -2.37 -4.57
CA LYS A 52 -22.02 -2.62 -3.31
C LYS A 52 -21.15 -1.43 -2.91
N LYS A 53 -20.51 -0.76 -3.87
CA LYS A 53 -19.74 0.47 -3.63
C LYS A 53 -20.64 1.59 -3.10
N LYS A 54 -21.79 1.84 -3.74
CA LYS A 54 -22.78 2.83 -3.24
C LYS A 54 -23.32 2.48 -1.87
N HIS A 55 -23.52 1.20 -1.57
CA HIS A 55 -23.94 0.73 -0.26
C HIS A 55 -22.85 0.96 0.79
N LEU A 56 -21.59 0.68 0.45
CA LEU A 56 -20.44 1.00 1.29
C LEU A 56 -20.37 2.51 1.52
N ASP A 57 -20.47 3.33 0.48
CA ASP A 57 -20.43 4.79 0.59
C ASP A 57 -21.58 5.32 1.46
N LYS A 58 -22.80 4.77 1.36
CA LYS A 58 -23.89 5.08 2.30
C LYS A 58 -23.55 4.70 3.73
N PHE A 59 -23.02 3.49 3.96
CA PHE A 59 -22.50 3.09 5.27
C PHE A 59 -21.40 4.03 5.78
N ARG A 60 -20.61 4.63 4.88
CA ARG A 60 -19.57 5.61 5.20
C ARG A 60 -20.13 6.99 5.51
N THR A 61 -21.25 7.39 4.91
CA THR A 61 -21.93 8.67 5.17
C THR A 61 -22.84 8.61 6.40
N ASP A 62 -23.51 7.47 6.62
CA ASP A 62 -24.33 7.20 7.81
C ASP A 62 -23.49 6.98 9.07
N ARG A 63 -22.15 7.07 8.97
CA ARG A 63 -21.22 7.11 10.09
C ARG A 63 -21.59 8.29 10.99
N ARG A 64 -22.40 8.04 12.01
CA ARG A 64 -22.59 9.01 13.08
C ARG A 64 -21.24 9.25 13.75
N SER A 65 -20.87 10.52 13.84
CA SER A 65 -19.86 11.09 14.73
C SER A 65 -20.30 10.97 16.21
N GLU A 66 -20.73 9.78 16.64
CA GLU A 66 -20.90 9.50 18.05
C GLU A 66 -19.51 9.17 18.61
N ARG A 67 -19.08 9.93 19.62
CA ARG A 67 -17.75 9.82 20.26
C ARG A 67 -17.39 8.40 20.74
N GLU A 68 -18.40 7.54 20.87
CA GLU A 68 -18.31 6.15 21.34
C GLU A 68 -18.33 5.10 20.20
N SER A 69 -18.38 5.49 18.93
CA SER A 69 -18.44 4.52 17.84
C SER A 69 -17.21 3.62 17.81
N LEU A 70 -17.40 2.34 17.44
CA LEU A 70 -16.32 1.36 17.25
C LEU A 70 -15.19 1.91 16.36
N TYR A 71 -15.53 2.69 15.33
CA TYR A 71 -14.55 3.34 14.45
C TYR A 71 -13.69 4.36 15.21
N CYS A 72 -14.29 5.20 16.04
CA CYS A 72 -13.54 6.16 16.86
C CYS A 72 -12.62 5.44 17.87
N LYS A 73 -13.04 4.28 18.40
CA LYS A 73 -12.19 3.47 19.29
C LYS A 73 -11.02 2.85 18.55
N ILE A 74 -11.25 2.29 17.36
CA ILE A 74 -10.18 1.79 16.49
C ILE A 74 -9.23 2.94 16.10
N ASP A 75 -9.74 4.12 15.77
CA ASP A 75 -8.90 5.26 15.42
C ASP A 75 -8.09 5.79 16.62
N ARG A 76 -8.59 5.66 17.86
CA ARG A 76 -7.80 5.93 19.08
C ARG A 76 -6.65 4.94 19.24
N ILE A 77 -6.93 3.65 19.05
CA ILE A 77 -5.89 2.61 19.04
C ILE A 77 -4.82 2.94 18.00
N LEU A 78 -5.21 3.29 16.77
CA LEU A 78 -4.27 3.68 15.73
C LEU A 78 -3.49 4.95 16.09
N ALA A 79 -4.13 5.94 16.71
CA ALA A 79 -3.47 7.17 17.14
C ALA A 79 -2.38 6.95 18.21
N GLU A 80 -2.51 5.94 19.08
CA GLU A 80 -1.46 5.57 20.05
C GLU A 80 -0.16 5.13 19.37
N TYR A 81 -0.26 4.62 18.15
CA TYR A 81 0.86 4.23 17.31
C TYR A 81 1.30 5.33 16.33
N ASP A 82 0.84 6.57 16.52
CA ASP A 82 1.05 7.71 15.60
C ASP A 82 0.51 7.42 14.18
N ILE A 83 -0.51 6.56 14.07
CA ILE A 83 -1.22 6.27 12.82
C ILE A 83 -2.47 7.12 12.78
N LEU A 84 -2.39 8.24 12.06
CA LEU A 84 -3.53 9.14 11.87
C LEU A 84 -4.12 8.92 10.49
N ARG A 85 -5.43 8.68 10.41
CA ARG A 85 -6.16 8.82 9.15
C ARG A 85 -6.20 10.29 8.77
N ALA A 86 -5.47 10.65 7.72
CA ALA A 86 -5.44 12.02 7.24
C ALA A 86 -6.75 12.34 6.50
N GLU A 87 -7.46 13.37 6.95
CA GLU A 87 -8.63 13.90 6.24
C GLU A 87 -8.26 14.40 4.82
N TYR A 88 -7.02 14.88 4.67
CA TYR A 88 -6.48 15.42 3.41
C TYR A 88 -6.47 14.39 2.25
N HIS A 89 -6.40 13.10 2.55
CA HIS A 89 -6.47 12.02 1.55
C HIS A 89 -7.83 11.31 1.53
N GLY A 90 -8.91 12.00 1.90
CA GLY A 90 -10.25 11.41 1.95
C GLY A 90 -10.42 10.37 3.06
N GLY A 91 -9.57 10.42 4.10
CA GLY A 91 -9.57 9.48 5.21
C GLY A 91 -8.77 8.19 4.95
N ASP A 92 -7.97 8.14 3.88
CA ASP A 92 -7.06 7.01 3.61
C ASP A 92 -5.75 7.14 4.40
N LEU A 93 -5.09 6.00 4.62
CA LEU A 93 -3.79 5.94 5.29
C LEU A 93 -2.67 6.31 4.32
N THR A 94 -1.72 7.13 4.77
CA THR A 94 -0.51 7.45 4.00
C THR A 94 0.49 6.30 4.07
N GLY A 95 1.42 6.22 3.11
CA GLY A 95 2.42 5.15 3.04
C GLY A 95 3.24 4.99 4.33
N GLY A 96 3.60 6.10 5.00
CA GLY A 96 4.31 6.07 6.27
C GLY A 96 3.50 5.40 7.39
N HIS A 97 2.22 5.74 7.51
CA HIS A 97 1.32 5.12 8.48
C HIS A 97 1.05 3.65 8.18
N VAL A 98 0.96 3.26 6.89
CA VAL A 98 0.83 1.85 6.48
C VAL A 98 2.07 1.05 6.86
N LYS A 99 3.27 1.59 6.69
CA LYS A 99 4.54 0.95 7.13
C LYS A 99 4.53 0.69 8.64
N ILE A 100 4.04 1.65 9.45
CA ILE A 100 3.93 1.48 10.91
C ILE A 100 2.89 0.40 11.26
N LEU A 101 1.72 0.44 10.61
CA LEU A 101 0.66 -0.54 10.80
C LEU A 101 1.13 -1.97 10.52
N MET A 102 1.83 -2.16 9.39
CA MET A 102 2.39 -3.44 8.99
C MET A 102 3.46 -3.95 9.96
N LYS A 103 4.32 -3.05 10.44
CA LYS A 103 5.40 -3.39 11.40
C LYS A 103 4.88 -3.84 12.76
N LYS A 104 3.75 -3.28 13.22
CA LYS A 104 3.13 -3.58 14.52
C LYS A 104 1.79 -4.31 14.40
N ALA A 105 1.63 -5.07 13.31
CA ALA A 105 0.35 -5.68 12.97
C ALA A 105 -0.15 -6.69 14.02
N SER A 106 0.75 -7.36 14.75
CA SER A 106 0.39 -8.28 15.85
C SER A 106 -0.27 -7.55 17.00
N GLU A 107 0.39 -6.52 17.53
CA GLU A 107 -0.10 -5.71 18.66
C GLU A 107 -1.41 -4.99 18.30
N ILE A 108 -1.44 -4.31 17.15
CA ILE A 108 -2.58 -3.51 16.73
C ILE A 108 -3.81 -4.42 16.50
N MET A 109 -3.64 -5.56 15.83
CA MET A 109 -4.76 -6.46 15.58
C MET A 109 -5.26 -7.15 16.84
N ALA A 110 -4.40 -7.41 17.82
CA ALA A 110 -4.81 -7.94 19.13
C ALA A 110 -5.67 -6.92 19.90
N GLN A 111 -5.26 -5.65 19.93
CA GLN A 111 -6.05 -4.58 20.55
C GLN A 111 -7.39 -4.35 19.83
N ILE A 112 -7.39 -4.41 18.49
CA ILE A 112 -8.62 -4.33 17.70
C ILE A 112 -9.54 -5.53 18.00
N ALA A 113 -9.00 -6.74 18.14
CA ALA A 113 -9.78 -7.92 18.50
C ALA A 113 -10.46 -7.75 19.88
N ALA A 114 -9.72 -7.23 20.87
CA ALA A 114 -10.26 -6.93 22.20
C ALA A 114 -11.38 -5.88 22.13
N CYS A 115 -11.15 -4.78 21.40
CA CYS A 115 -12.17 -3.74 21.20
C CYS A 115 -13.43 -4.28 20.50
N LEU A 116 -13.27 -5.18 19.52
CA LEU A 116 -14.38 -5.84 18.83
C LEU A 116 -15.15 -6.82 19.71
N ASP A 117 -14.50 -7.42 20.71
CA ASP A 117 -15.14 -8.31 21.69
C ASP A 117 -15.98 -7.50 22.70
N GLU A 118 -15.44 -6.37 23.17
CA GLU A 118 -16.12 -5.47 24.12
C GLU A 118 -17.35 -4.79 23.51
N ASP A 119 -17.25 -4.33 22.25
CA ASP A 119 -18.32 -3.61 21.56
C ASP A 119 -19.16 -4.50 20.63
N LYS A 120 -19.30 -5.78 20.97
CA LYS A 120 -20.16 -6.70 20.22
C LYS A 120 -21.60 -6.17 20.15
N SER A 121 -22.05 -5.85 18.95
CA SER A 121 -23.46 -5.60 18.69
C SER A 121 -24.25 -6.90 18.86
N ASP A 122 -25.49 -6.80 19.35
CA ASP A 122 -26.46 -7.92 19.41
C ASP A 122 -26.68 -8.63 18.06
N ARG A 123 -26.33 -7.97 16.95
CA ARG A 123 -26.42 -8.52 15.58
C ARG A 123 -25.20 -9.37 15.19
N CYS A 124 -24.11 -9.31 15.96
CA CYS A 124 -22.90 -10.06 15.69
C CYS A 124 -23.06 -11.50 16.20
N LYS A 125 -23.03 -12.46 15.28
CA LYS A 125 -23.12 -13.90 15.60
C LYS A 125 -21.78 -14.57 15.81
N LEU A 126 -20.68 -13.82 15.71
CA LEU A 126 -19.33 -14.37 15.78
C LEU A 126 -18.92 -14.58 17.23
N SER A 127 -18.33 -15.74 17.52
CA SER A 127 -17.74 -16.01 18.83
C SER A 127 -16.49 -15.14 19.04
N LYS A 128 -16.02 -15.04 20.29
CA LYS A 128 -14.76 -14.35 20.61
C LYS A 128 -13.58 -14.98 19.86
N GLU A 129 -13.50 -16.31 19.87
CA GLU A 129 -12.47 -17.09 19.19
C GLU A 129 -12.48 -16.85 17.67
N GLU A 130 -13.66 -16.72 17.06
CA GLU A 130 -13.77 -16.43 15.63
C GLU A 130 -13.30 -15.01 15.26
N ILE A 131 -13.51 -14.04 16.15
CA ILE A 131 -13.02 -12.66 15.97
C ILE A 131 -11.50 -12.64 16.09
N GLU A 132 -10.95 -13.24 17.14
CA GLU A 132 -9.51 -13.36 17.36
C GLU A 132 -8.83 -14.09 16.19
N ALA A 133 -9.41 -15.20 15.72
CA ALA A 133 -8.90 -15.94 14.56
C ALA A 133 -8.92 -15.09 13.28
N LYS A 134 -9.96 -14.27 13.07
CA LYS A 134 -10.01 -13.35 11.91
C LYS A 134 -8.96 -12.25 12.02
N CYS A 135 -8.85 -11.59 13.17
CA CYS A 135 -7.82 -10.58 13.40
C CYS A 135 -6.41 -11.16 13.28
N GLY A 136 -6.19 -12.39 13.75
CA GLY A 136 -4.94 -13.13 13.58
C GLY A 136 -4.59 -13.37 12.11
N LYS A 137 -5.56 -13.74 11.26
CA LYS A 137 -5.35 -13.86 9.81
C LYS A 137 -4.94 -12.53 9.16
N TYR A 138 -5.59 -11.43 9.53
CA TYR A 138 -5.20 -10.09 9.05
C TYR A 138 -3.82 -9.66 9.55
N SER A 139 -3.48 -9.99 10.79
CA SER A 139 -2.16 -9.75 11.34
C SER A 139 -1.09 -10.47 10.53
N LYS A 140 -1.25 -11.79 10.31
CA LYS A 140 -0.34 -12.59 9.48
C LYS A 140 -0.20 -12.01 8.08
N LEU A 141 -1.31 -11.64 7.44
CA LEU A 141 -1.29 -11.03 6.11
C LEU A 141 -0.43 -9.75 6.07
N LEU A 142 -0.65 -8.82 7.01
CA LEU A 142 0.07 -7.56 7.06
C LEU A 142 1.56 -7.78 7.32
N THR A 143 1.91 -8.72 8.20
CA THR A 143 3.30 -9.06 8.47
C THR A 143 3.97 -9.71 7.25
N SER A 144 3.29 -10.61 6.54
CA SER A 144 3.81 -11.20 5.30
C SER A 144 4.07 -10.14 4.23
N TRP A 145 3.17 -9.18 4.05
CA TRP A 145 3.38 -8.06 3.12
C TRP A 145 4.52 -7.14 3.57
N ASN A 146 4.68 -6.91 4.88
CA ASN A 146 5.83 -6.17 5.41
C ASN A 146 7.16 -6.83 5.05
N ALA A 147 7.21 -8.17 5.16
CA ALA A 147 8.39 -8.95 4.82
C ALA A 147 8.70 -8.86 3.32
N VAL A 148 7.69 -9.06 2.45
CA VAL A 148 7.84 -8.89 0.99
C VAL A 148 8.39 -7.51 0.64
N LEU A 149 7.81 -6.44 1.18
CA LEU A 149 8.25 -5.07 0.88
C LEU A 149 9.65 -4.77 1.42
N SER A 150 10.06 -5.42 2.53
CA SER A 150 11.40 -5.25 3.09
C SER A 150 12.46 -5.90 2.22
N GLU A 151 12.18 -7.08 1.66
CA GLU A 151 13.09 -7.78 0.74
C GLU A 151 13.27 -7.04 -0.59
N VAL A 152 12.19 -6.46 -1.12
CA VAL A 152 12.23 -5.65 -2.36
C VAL A 152 13.08 -4.39 -2.21
N HIS A 153 13.22 -3.89 -0.99
CA HIS A 153 13.95 -2.67 -0.67
C HIS A 153 15.41 -2.94 -0.24
N LYS A 154 15.95 -4.14 -0.48
CA LYS A 154 17.37 -4.43 -0.31
C LYS A 154 18.18 -3.83 -1.47
N GLU A 155 19.31 -3.22 -1.13
CA GLU A 155 20.34 -2.81 -2.10
C GLU A 155 21.10 -4.06 -2.56
N GLU A 156 21.35 -4.16 -3.87
CA GLU A 156 22.11 -5.27 -4.49
C GLU A 156 21.66 -6.68 -4.03
N PRO A 157 20.37 -7.05 -4.25
CA PRO A 157 19.85 -8.34 -3.81
C PRO A 157 20.56 -9.51 -4.50
N GLU A 158 20.84 -10.56 -3.74
CA GLU A 158 21.47 -11.78 -4.24
C GLU A 158 20.42 -12.84 -4.67
N GLU A 159 20.89 -13.95 -5.25
CA GLU A 159 19.99 -15.02 -5.71
C GLU A 159 19.16 -15.63 -4.57
N GLU A 160 19.73 -15.70 -3.36
CA GLU A 160 19.03 -16.15 -2.16
C GLU A 160 17.86 -15.24 -1.79
N ASP A 161 18.00 -13.92 -1.97
CA ASP A 161 16.95 -12.95 -1.70
C ASP A 161 15.79 -13.08 -2.70
N PHE A 162 16.08 -13.40 -3.97
CA PHE A 162 15.04 -13.65 -4.96
C PHE A 162 14.19 -14.88 -4.63
N VAL A 163 14.84 -15.98 -4.22
CA VAL A 163 14.15 -17.20 -3.80
C VAL A 163 13.31 -16.94 -2.55
N ARG A 164 13.87 -16.21 -1.57
CA ARG A 164 13.16 -15.81 -0.36
C ARG A 164 11.94 -14.94 -0.67
N THR A 165 12.10 -13.94 -1.53
CA THR A 165 11.00 -13.06 -1.96
C THR A 165 9.90 -13.85 -2.65
N ALA A 166 10.24 -14.80 -3.53
CA ALA A 166 9.26 -15.63 -4.22
C ALA A 166 8.41 -16.45 -3.23
N LYS A 167 9.04 -17.04 -2.19
CA LYS A 167 8.33 -17.77 -1.13
C LYS A 167 7.38 -16.85 -0.36
N LEU A 168 7.88 -15.69 0.09
CA LEU A 168 7.10 -14.72 0.85
C LEU A 168 5.88 -14.20 0.07
N VAL A 169 6.05 -13.91 -1.23
CA VAL A 169 4.95 -13.53 -2.13
C VAL A 169 3.91 -14.64 -2.22
N GLY A 170 4.36 -15.89 -2.38
CA GLY A 170 3.48 -17.06 -2.38
C GLY A 170 2.65 -17.18 -1.10
N ILE A 171 3.27 -16.98 0.07
CA ILE A 171 2.58 -17.01 1.37
C ILE A 171 1.55 -15.87 1.47
N ALA A 172 1.97 -14.63 1.17
CA ALA A 172 1.10 -13.46 1.27
C ALA A 172 -0.14 -13.59 0.37
N LEU A 173 0.03 -14.08 -0.86
CA LEU A 173 -1.07 -14.27 -1.80
C LEU A 173 -1.96 -15.47 -1.47
N LYS A 174 -1.40 -16.57 -0.95
CA LYS A 174 -2.20 -17.69 -0.41
C LYS A 174 -3.11 -17.21 0.72
N LEU A 175 -2.58 -16.43 1.66
CA LEU A 175 -3.36 -15.82 2.74
C LEU A 175 -4.44 -14.88 2.17
N HIS A 176 -4.06 -13.98 1.25
CA HIS A 176 -4.98 -13.02 0.60
C HIS A 176 -6.18 -13.71 -0.05
N ARG A 177 -5.92 -14.76 -0.85
CA ARG A 177 -6.95 -15.59 -1.49
C ARG A 177 -7.77 -16.39 -0.48
N GLY A 178 -7.12 -16.96 0.54
CA GLY A 178 -7.78 -17.71 1.61
C GLY A 178 -8.78 -16.87 2.43
N MET A 179 -8.58 -15.55 2.49
CA MET A 179 -9.53 -14.61 3.09
C MET A 179 -10.63 -14.14 2.12
N GLY A 180 -10.62 -14.58 0.86
CA GLY A 180 -11.59 -14.17 -0.16
C GLY A 180 -11.42 -12.73 -0.63
N LEU A 181 -10.24 -12.14 -0.45
CA LEU A 181 -9.94 -10.79 -0.95
C LEU A 181 -9.71 -10.83 -2.46
N SER A 182 -10.24 -9.84 -3.18
CA SER A 182 -9.98 -9.69 -4.61
C SER A 182 -8.51 -9.36 -4.85
N ILE A 183 -7.89 -9.98 -5.85
CA ILE A 183 -6.54 -9.65 -6.28
C ILE A 183 -6.61 -8.31 -7.01
N THR A 184 -5.84 -7.34 -6.52
CA THR A 184 -5.70 -6.03 -7.16
C THR A 184 -4.69 -6.14 -8.30
N PRO A 185 -4.71 -5.23 -9.30
CA PRO A 185 -3.68 -5.18 -10.33
C PRO A 185 -2.27 -5.18 -9.73
N LYS A 186 -2.05 -4.38 -8.67
CA LYS A 186 -0.78 -4.37 -7.92
C LYS A 186 -0.46 -5.73 -7.28
N GLY A 187 -1.46 -6.45 -6.76
CA GLY A 187 -1.26 -7.79 -6.21
C GLY A 187 -0.88 -8.82 -7.28
N HIS A 188 -1.44 -8.70 -8.49
CA HIS A 188 -1.04 -9.51 -9.65
C HIS A 188 0.37 -9.15 -10.13
N ASP A 189 0.72 -7.86 -10.17
CA ASP A 189 2.08 -7.42 -10.51
C ASP A 189 3.12 -8.02 -9.56
N VAL A 190 2.80 -8.05 -8.27
CA VAL A 190 3.67 -8.70 -7.27
C VAL A 190 3.81 -10.21 -7.55
N GLU A 191 2.71 -10.88 -7.90
CA GLU A 191 2.70 -12.32 -8.14
C GLU A 191 3.55 -12.75 -9.35
N ASP A 192 3.32 -12.10 -10.49
CA ASP A 192 3.82 -12.59 -11.78
C ASP A 192 5.07 -11.85 -12.27
N HIS A 193 5.33 -10.64 -11.74
CA HIS A 193 6.36 -9.74 -12.27
C HIS A 193 7.44 -9.38 -11.26
N LEU A 194 7.17 -9.32 -9.95
CA LEU A 194 8.13 -8.79 -8.96
C LEU A 194 9.50 -9.46 -9.01
N VAL A 195 9.56 -10.78 -8.83
CA VAL A 195 10.85 -11.52 -8.78
C VAL A 195 11.58 -11.45 -10.13
N LYS A 196 10.83 -11.44 -11.24
CA LYS A 196 11.40 -11.27 -12.58
C LYS A 196 12.02 -9.89 -12.74
N GLN A 197 11.36 -8.84 -12.25
CA GLN A 197 11.86 -7.48 -12.26
C GLN A 197 13.09 -7.34 -11.36
N MET A 198 13.07 -7.92 -10.16
CA MET A 198 14.23 -7.91 -9.24
C MET A 198 15.48 -8.52 -9.87
N ARG A 199 15.34 -9.61 -10.64
CA ARG A 199 16.45 -10.24 -11.36
C ARG A 199 16.89 -9.50 -12.61
N ALA A 200 15.95 -8.85 -13.30
CA ALA A 200 16.23 -8.20 -14.59
C ALA A 200 16.95 -6.85 -14.42
N VAL A 201 16.76 -6.19 -13.27
CA VAL A 201 17.32 -4.88 -12.98
C VAL A 201 18.65 -5.04 -12.24
N PRO A 202 19.77 -4.54 -12.79
CA PRO A 202 21.04 -4.52 -12.07
C PRO A 202 20.92 -3.69 -10.78
N GLY A 203 21.34 -4.25 -9.65
CA GLY A 203 21.23 -3.58 -8.34
C GLY A 203 19.87 -3.72 -7.65
N GLY A 204 18.90 -4.41 -8.27
CA GLY A 204 17.57 -4.68 -7.69
C GLY A 204 16.56 -3.55 -7.89
N LEU A 205 15.46 -3.59 -7.11
CA LEU A 205 14.35 -2.64 -7.25
C LEU A 205 14.45 -1.42 -6.33
N PHE A 206 15.48 -1.35 -5.48
CA PHE A 206 15.66 -0.28 -4.51
C PHE A 206 15.69 1.11 -5.16
N ASP A 207 16.45 1.28 -6.24
CA ASP A 207 16.59 2.56 -6.96
C ASP A 207 15.29 3.04 -7.62
N PHE A 208 14.31 2.14 -7.78
CA PHE A 208 13.00 2.45 -8.35
C PHE A 208 11.99 2.91 -7.29
N ASP A 209 12.40 3.05 -6.03
CA ASP A 209 11.55 3.61 -4.99
C ASP A 209 11.22 5.08 -5.28
N GLU A 210 9.95 5.39 -5.51
CA GLU A 210 9.46 6.76 -5.77
C GLU A 210 9.42 7.64 -4.51
N SER A 211 9.84 7.13 -3.34
CA SER A 211 9.84 7.88 -2.08
C SER A 211 10.62 9.20 -2.18
N TRP A 212 11.71 9.26 -2.96
CA TRP A 212 12.45 10.50 -3.20
C TRP A 212 11.63 11.51 -4.00
N GLY A 213 10.86 11.05 -5.00
CA GLY A 213 9.98 11.89 -5.80
C GLY A 213 8.86 12.50 -4.95
N GLU A 214 8.29 11.71 -4.03
CA GLU A 214 7.30 12.20 -3.07
C GLU A 214 7.89 13.23 -2.10
N GLN A 215 9.12 13.03 -1.63
CA GLN A 215 9.83 14.02 -0.81
C GLN A 215 10.09 15.33 -1.58
N LEU A 216 10.42 15.23 -2.87
CA LEU A 216 10.54 16.40 -3.75
C LEU A 216 9.20 17.13 -3.91
N HIS A 217 8.08 16.42 -4.07
CA HIS A 217 6.75 17.05 -4.11
C HIS A 217 6.43 17.79 -2.80
N GLN A 218 6.75 17.21 -1.65
CA GLN A 218 6.52 17.83 -0.34
C GLN A 218 7.38 19.09 -0.14
N SER A 219 8.68 18.99 -0.44
CA SER A 219 9.59 20.13 -0.35
C SER A 219 9.26 21.22 -1.37
N GLY A 220 8.85 20.85 -2.59
CA GLY A 220 8.36 21.75 -3.63
C GLY A 220 7.14 22.54 -3.17
N SER A 221 6.12 21.85 -2.64
CA SER A 221 4.91 22.50 -2.10
C SER A 221 5.24 23.48 -0.96
N SER A 222 6.13 23.11 -0.04
CA SER A 222 6.59 24.00 1.03
C SER A 222 7.33 25.23 0.49
N ASN A 223 8.20 25.02 -0.50
CA ASN A 223 8.93 26.09 -1.15
C ASN A 223 8.01 27.05 -1.92
N ASP A 224 6.99 26.53 -2.60
CA ASP A 224 5.97 27.32 -3.30
C ASP A 224 5.16 28.17 -2.32
N GLN A 225 4.80 27.61 -1.16
CA GLN A 225 4.14 28.37 -0.09
C GLN A 225 5.03 29.49 0.44
N ARG A 226 6.32 29.22 0.67
CA ARG A 226 7.30 30.22 1.13
C ARG A 226 7.46 31.35 0.13
N LEU A 227 7.48 31.03 -1.17
CA LEU A 227 7.67 31.99 -2.25
C LEU A 227 6.36 32.51 -2.87
N ARG A 228 5.21 32.20 -2.25
CA ARG A 228 3.88 32.55 -2.79
C ARG A 228 3.71 34.04 -3.07
N ASN A 229 4.32 34.90 -2.25
CA ASN A 229 4.21 36.36 -2.38
C ASN A 229 5.18 36.95 -3.40
N GLN A 230 6.11 36.15 -3.94
CA GLN A 230 7.06 36.59 -4.95
C GLN A 230 6.37 36.60 -6.31
N LYS A 231 6.19 37.78 -6.93
CA LYS A 231 5.40 37.89 -8.17
C LYS A 231 6.11 37.40 -9.43
N SER A 232 7.45 37.39 -9.43
CA SER A 232 8.25 37.03 -10.60
C SER A 232 8.72 35.59 -10.52
N GLU A 233 8.31 34.77 -11.50
CA GLU A 233 8.73 33.37 -11.62
C GLU A 233 10.23 33.21 -11.79
N ALA A 234 10.88 34.08 -12.58
CA ALA A 234 12.33 34.07 -12.75
C ALA A 234 13.06 34.28 -11.41
N LYS A 235 12.58 35.21 -10.58
CA LYS A 235 13.14 35.40 -9.24
C LYS A 235 12.88 34.17 -8.37
N LYS A 236 11.69 33.55 -8.45
CA LYS A 236 11.37 32.35 -7.66
C LYS A 236 12.34 31.23 -7.99
N ALA A 237 12.55 30.95 -9.28
CA ALA A 237 13.50 29.94 -9.73
C ALA A 237 14.92 30.19 -9.18
N VAL A 238 15.42 31.42 -9.25
CA VAL A 238 16.74 31.78 -8.71
C VAL A 238 16.79 31.57 -7.19
N SER A 239 15.75 31.99 -6.46
CA SER A 239 15.67 31.78 -5.01
C SER A 239 15.63 30.30 -4.64
N LEU A 240 14.87 29.48 -5.38
CA LEU A 240 14.79 28.03 -5.20
C LEU A 240 16.15 27.37 -5.42
N LEU A 241 16.81 27.66 -6.55
CA LEU A 241 18.13 27.13 -6.88
C LEU A 241 19.17 27.52 -5.81
N ALA A 242 19.13 28.76 -5.32
CA ALA A 242 20.04 29.21 -4.28
C ALA A 242 19.79 28.50 -2.93
N THR A 243 18.53 28.25 -2.57
CA THR A 243 18.17 27.50 -1.35
C THR A 243 18.54 26.02 -1.48
N ASP A 244 18.21 25.40 -2.60
CA ASP A 244 18.49 23.98 -2.86
C ASP A 244 20.00 23.72 -2.85
N ARG A 245 20.77 24.54 -3.58
CA ARG A 245 22.24 24.50 -3.54
C ARG A 245 22.78 24.63 -2.12
N ARG A 246 22.27 25.58 -1.33
CA ARG A 246 22.69 25.78 0.05
C ARG A 246 22.44 24.56 0.92
N ASN A 247 21.27 23.92 0.76
CA ASN A 247 20.88 22.77 1.56
C ASN A 247 21.64 21.49 1.17
N ASN A 248 22.06 21.38 -0.10
CA ASN A 248 22.75 20.21 -0.63
C ASN A 248 24.29 20.32 -0.58
N LEU A 249 24.84 21.48 -0.21
CA LEU A 249 26.27 21.67 -0.01
C LEU A 249 26.77 20.92 1.25
N THR A 250 27.72 20.01 1.08
CA THR A 250 28.31 19.19 2.15
C THR A 250 28.92 20.02 3.28
N GLU A 251 29.55 21.14 2.96
CA GLU A 251 30.08 22.10 3.94
C GLU A 251 28.98 22.71 4.81
N THR A 252 27.83 23.03 4.21
CA THR A 252 26.70 23.60 4.94
C THR A 252 26.03 22.55 5.82
N GLN A 253 25.88 21.32 5.32
CA GLN A 253 25.35 20.20 6.09
C GLN A 253 26.21 19.89 7.32
N SER A 254 27.53 19.76 7.13
CA SER A 254 28.47 19.49 8.22
C SER A 254 28.54 20.65 9.24
N ALA A 255 28.45 21.90 8.80
CA ALA A 255 28.35 23.05 9.72
C ALA A 255 27.04 23.03 10.52
N CYS A 256 25.90 22.73 9.88
CA CYS A 256 24.62 22.57 10.56
C CYS A 256 24.62 21.39 11.54
N GLU A 257 25.29 20.29 11.22
CA GLU A 257 25.46 19.14 12.12
C GLU A 257 26.29 19.50 13.34
N LYS A 258 27.39 20.24 13.19
CA LYS A 258 28.18 20.76 14.32
C LYS A 258 27.32 21.63 15.23
N VAL A 259 26.58 22.58 14.66
CA VAL A 259 25.65 23.44 15.43
C VAL A 259 24.57 22.61 16.13
N LYS A 260 24.04 21.56 15.50
CA LYS A 260 23.08 20.64 16.11
C LYS A 260 23.70 19.77 17.22
N ALA A 261 24.97 19.38 17.09
CA ALA A 261 25.70 18.62 18.11
C ALA A 261 26.07 19.50 19.31
N ASP A 262 26.44 20.76 19.06
CA ASP A 262 26.67 21.78 20.09
C ASP A 262 25.36 22.22 20.76
N HIS A 263 24.22 21.98 20.11
CA HIS A 263 22.92 22.20 20.70
C HIS A 263 22.68 21.15 21.80
N THR A 264 22.72 21.59 23.05
CA THR A 264 22.56 20.80 24.29
C THR A 264 21.18 20.16 24.48
N GLY A 265 20.28 20.24 23.50
CA GLY A 265 18.97 19.61 23.52
C GLY A 265 19.08 18.16 23.06
N SER A 266 19.42 17.25 23.97
CA SER A 266 19.43 15.82 23.67
C SER A 266 18.05 15.36 23.16
N LYS A 267 18.03 14.45 22.16
CA LYS A 267 16.82 13.69 21.86
C LYS A 267 16.39 12.98 23.15
N ARG A 268 15.11 13.07 23.53
CA ARG A 268 14.61 12.42 24.76
C ARG A 268 14.99 10.93 24.72
N ALA A 269 15.57 10.39 25.81
CA ALA A 269 16.07 9.02 25.88
C ALA A 269 15.06 7.96 25.37
N ALA A 270 13.77 8.17 25.63
CA ALA A 270 12.68 7.34 25.13
C ALA A 270 12.61 7.21 23.59
N THR A 271 13.15 8.18 22.85
CA THR A 271 13.19 8.17 21.38
C THR A 271 14.28 7.24 20.87
N LEU A 272 15.44 7.25 21.52
CA LEU A 272 16.58 6.38 21.17
C LEU A 272 16.26 4.92 21.48
N GLU A 273 15.65 4.66 22.64
CA GLU A 273 15.25 3.32 23.07
C GLU A 273 14.20 2.71 22.13
N LYS A 274 13.22 3.51 21.70
CA LYS A 274 12.24 3.11 20.66
C LYS A 274 12.91 2.77 19.32
N GLU A 275 13.93 3.51 18.89
CA GLU A 275 14.63 3.22 17.62
C GLU A 275 15.38 1.87 17.68
N VAL A 276 16.04 1.57 18.79
CA VAL A 276 16.76 0.29 19.00
C VAL A 276 15.79 -0.88 19.10
N GLU A 277 14.77 -0.76 19.94
CA GLU A 277 13.74 -1.80 20.13
C GLU A 277 13.07 -2.14 18.80
N THR A 278 12.73 -1.11 18.02
CA THR A 278 12.04 -1.31 16.76
C THR A 278 12.93 -1.86 15.63
N LYS A 279 14.26 -1.90 15.79
CA LYS A 279 15.17 -2.65 14.91
C LYS A 279 15.27 -4.12 15.33
N ARG A 280 15.33 -4.39 16.64
CA ARG A 280 15.37 -5.75 17.19
C ARG A 280 14.09 -6.54 16.84
N VAL A 281 12.93 -5.96 17.12
CA VAL A 281 11.62 -6.59 16.83
C VAL A 281 11.46 -6.93 15.35
N LYS A 282 11.99 -6.09 14.43
CA LYS A 282 11.96 -6.40 12.99
C LYS A 282 12.74 -7.66 12.65
N LYS A 283 13.90 -7.87 13.27
CA LYS A 283 14.75 -9.03 13.01
C LYS A 283 14.07 -10.31 13.52
N GLU A 284 13.57 -10.28 14.74
CA GLU A 284 12.90 -11.43 15.37
C GLU A 284 11.63 -11.87 14.61
N ILE A 285 10.84 -10.93 14.07
CA ILE A 285 9.66 -11.25 13.27
C ILE A 285 10.03 -11.93 11.94
N VAL A 286 11.11 -11.48 11.29
CA VAL A 286 11.55 -12.05 10.02
C VAL A 286 12.09 -13.47 10.23
N ASP A 287 12.88 -13.68 11.27
CA ASP A 287 13.47 -14.97 11.59
C ASP A 287 12.37 -16.00 11.97
N GLY A 288 11.41 -15.63 12.81
CA GLY A 288 10.31 -16.52 13.22
C GLY A 288 9.36 -16.94 12.08
N LEU A 289 9.13 -16.07 11.08
CA LEU A 289 8.33 -16.43 9.91
C LEU A 289 9.00 -17.48 9.02
N LEU A 290 10.33 -17.53 9.01
CA LEU A 290 11.11 -18.50 8.24
C LEU A 290 11.15 -19.86 8.96
N GLU A 291 11.31 -19.85 10.28
CA GLU A 291 11.30 -21.07 11.12
C GLU A 291 9.96 -21.81 11.07
N GLU A 292 8.82 -21.09 11.15
CA GLU A 292 7.48 -21.70 11.05
C GLU A 292 7.25 -22.42 9.69
N GLU A 293 7.89 -21.95 8.62
CA GLU A 293 7.80 -22.58 7.29
C GLU A 293 8.66 -23.84 7.19
N GLU A 294 9.87 -23.85 7.79
CA GLU A 294 10.74 -25.02 7.84
C GLU A 294 10.11 -26.18 8.62
N GLU A 295 9.44 -25.89 9.74
CA GLU A 295 8.70 -26.89 10.52
C GLU A 295 7.50 -27.44 9.74
N SER A 296 6.79 -26.59 8.99
CA SER A 296 5.63 -27.00 8.18
C SER A 296 5.98 -27.85 6.95
N ASN A 297 7.23 -27.75 6.45
CA ASN A 297 7.71 -28.53 5.30
C ASN A 297 8.39 -29.85 5.70
N ASN A 298 8.66 -30.05 6.99
CA ASN A 298 9.27 -31.27 7.53
C ASN A 298 8.24 -32.22 8.18
N THR A 299 6.95 -31.90 8.05
CA THR A 299 5.80 -32.70 8.52
C THR A 299 4.91 -33.10 7.34
#